data_AF-A0A2N6BWG4-F1
#
_entry.id   AF-A0A2N6BWG4-F1
#
_cell.length_a   1.000
_cell.length_b   1.000
_cell.length_c   1.000
_cell.angle_alpha   90.00
_cell.angle_beta   90.00
_cell.angle_gamma   90.00
#
_symmetry.space_group_name_H-M   'P 1'
#
loop_
_entity.id
_entity.type
_entity.pdbx_description
1 polymer ?
#
loop_
_entity_poly.entity_id
_entity_poly.type
_entity_poly.pdbx_seq_one_letter_code
_entity_poly.pdbx_strand_id
1 'polypeptide(L)'
;MLWAGLLLLLIAAISAAFLMGKNFNSPWGRLFFWRATLLLFCRHPLQGHGLGHFQGAYPLAAGEIAAPGAAPLALPLHAHNDWLEYAVEGGAASLLLVATLLAALWTGRRVPAKRHLVLALGLMFLAACWYSPLHAAPTALLFWTLFALVAAGPDGANRRISRLLPAGLCLIMLWGVGQMTARVHGHQLAGRAEAAYAHGAIKEGVGLWARAVRLAPGEGAFAYGWAWGLARIGEEETALRLARDAALIHANFDLYLLRITLLARQGRLADARAQLTWLTTLFPDLPEAQQLLSELEARPGGGVR
;
A
#
# COMPACT_ATOMS: atom_id res chain seq x y z
N MET A 1 -30.20 -27.38 21.37
CA MET A 1 -29.14 -26.71 22.16
C MET A 1 -27.76 -27.32 21.92
N LEU A 2 -27.58 -28.65 21.92
CA LEU A 2 -26.31 -29.33 21.61
C LEU A 2 -25.67 -28.92 20.26
N TRP A 3 -26.48 -28.84 19.19
CA TRP A 3 -26.00 -28.45 17.85
C TRP A 3 -25.49 -27.01 17.75
N ALA A 4 -26.08 -26.08 18.51
CA ALA A 4 -25.62 -24.69 18.57
C ALA A 4 -24.30 -24.56 19.33
N GLY A 5 -24.11 -25.35 20.39
CA GLY A 5 -22.84 -25.43 21.12
C GLY A 5 -21.72 -26.04 20.28
N LEU A 6 -22.02 -27.09 19.52
CA LEU A 6 -21.07 -27.72 18.59
C LEU A 6 -20.68 -26.78 17.45
N LEU A 7 -21.63 -26.01 16.90
CA LEU A 7 -21.36 -25.01 15.87
C LEU A 7 -20.48 -23.87 16.41
N LEU A 8 -20.74 -23.38 17.62
CA LEU A 8 -19.92 -22.34 18.26
C LEU A 8 -18.50 -22.83 18.56
N LEU A 9 -18.34 -24.07 19.02
CA LEU A 9 -17.04 -24.69 19.23
C LEU A 9 -16.28 -24.91 17.91
N LEU A 10 -16.98 -25.28 16.84
CA LEU A 10 -16.39 -25.42 15.51
C LEU A 10 -15.94 -24.06 14.96
N ILE A 11 -16.76 -23.01 15.10
CA ILE A 11 -16.40 -21.65 14.72
C ILE A 11 -15.21 -21.16 15.55
N ALA A 12 -15.20 -21.42 16.86
CA ALA A 12 -14.09 -21.05 17.74
C ALA A 12 -12.80 -21.82 17.39
N ALA A 13 -12.89 -23.11 17.06
CA ALA A 13 -11.76 -23.94 16.67
C ALA A 13 -11.21 -23.55 15.29
N ILE A 14 -12.06 -23.27 14.31
CA ILE A 14 -11.67 -22.75 12.99
C ILE A 14 -11.05 -21.36 13.13
N SER A 15 -11.65 -20.50 13.96
CA SER A 15 -11.08 -19.18 14.26
C SER A 15 -9.73 -19.32 14.95
N ALA A 16 -9.59 -20.19 15.94
CA ALA A 16 -8.31 -20.44 16.62
C ALA A 16 -7.25 -21.03 15.68
N ALA A 17 -7.61 -21.97 14.80
CA ALA A 17 -6.70 -22.52 13.79
C ALA A 17 -6.28 -21.47 12.75
N PHE A 18 -7.20 -20.61 12.32
CA PHE A 18 -6.91 -19.46 11.45
C PHE A 18 -6.00 -18.43 12.14
N LEU A 19 -6.19 -18.25 13.46
CA LEU A 19 -5.37 -17.36 14.29
C LEU A 19 -4.00 -17.98 14.64
N MET A 20 -3.85 -19.31 14.70
CA MET A 20 -2.62 -19.99 15.12
C MET A 20 -1.73 -20.46 13.97
N GLY A 21 -2.22 -20.46 12.72
CA GLY A 21 -1.37 -20.74 11.56
C GLY A 21 -0.29 -19.66 11.40
N LYS A 22 0.94 -20.04 11.00
CA LYS A 22 1.98 -19.11 10.53
C LYS A 22 1.61 -18.53 9.15
N ASN A 23 0.42 -17.94 9.05
CA ASN A 23 -0.09 -17.33 7.84
C ASN A 23 -0.12 -15.81 8.03
N PHE A 24 0.03 -15.04 6.96
CA PHE A 24 0.06 -13.57 6.97
C PHE A 24 -1.16 -12.93 7.64
N ASN A 25 -2.30 -13.65 7.61
CA ASN A 25 -3.54 -13.24 8.26
C ASN A 25 -3.60 -13.55 9.77
N SER A 26 -2.59 -14.21 10.33
CA SER A 26 -2.51 -14.53 11.75
C SER A 26 -2.25 -13.28 12.60
N PRO A 27 -2.65 -13.28 13.88
CA PRO A 27 -2.32 -12.23 14.84
C PRO A 27 -0.82 -11.97 14.92
N TRP A 28 0.01 -13.02 14.85
CA TRP A 28 1.47 -12.88 14.91
C TRP A 28 2.04 -12.17 13.68
N GLY A 29 1.54 -12.49 12.49
CA GLY A 29 1.87 -11.76 11.27
C GLY A 29 1.45 -10.28 11.36
N ARG A 30 0.25 -10.00 11.86
CA ARG A 30 -0.24 -8.63 12.08
C ARG A 30 0.60 -7.84 13.08
N LEU A 31 1.00 -8.45 14.19
CA LEU A 31 1.88 -7.80 15.17
C LEU A 31 3.26 -7.48 14.56
N PHE A 32 3.79 -8.35 13.70
CA PHE A 32 5.01 -8.04 12.96
C PHE A 32 4.82 -6.85 12.02
N PHE A 33 3.73 -6.84 11.24
CA PHE A 33 3.36 -5.71 10.37
C PHE A 33 3.33 -4.41 11.17
N TRP A 34 2.58 -4.39 12.27
CA TRP A 34 2.40 -3.21 13.09
C TRP A 34 3.70 -2.73 13.73
N ARG A 35 4.61 -3.64 14.09
CA ARG A 35 5.93 -3.27 14.62
C ARG A 35 6.77 -2.53 13.58
N ALA A 36 6.80 -3.00 12.33
CA ALA A 36 7.46 -2.30 11.23
C ALA A 36 6.75 -0.97 10.90
N THR A 37 5.41 -0.95 10.89
CA THR A 37 4.62 0.28 10.68
C THR A 37 4.89 1.32 11.77
N LEU A 38 5.00 0.92 13.04
CA LEU A 38 5.34 1.82 14.14
C LEU A 38 6.78 2.35 14.03
N LEU A 39 7.73 1.51 13.59
CA LEU A 39 9.09 1.97 13.30
C LEU A 39 9.09 3.07 12.23
N LEU A 40 8.30 2.90 11.16
CA LEU A 40 8.13 3.94 10.13
C LEU A 40 7.54 5.23 10.70
N PHE A 41 6.49 5.14 11.52
CA PHE A 41 5.89 6.31 12.14
C PHE A 41 6.91 7.09 12.98
N CYS A 42 7.73 6.39 13.78
CA CYS A 42 8.76 7.02 14.61
C CYS A 42 9.82 7.79 13.81
N ARG A 43 10.01 7.50 12.52
CA ARG A 43 10.96 8.24 11.66
C ARG A 43 10.46 9.61 11.25
N HIS A 44 9.17 9.71 10.93
CA HIS A 44 8.54 10.94 10.45
C HIS A 44 7.20 11.20 11.14
N PRO A 45 7.15 11.34 12.49
CA PRO A 45 5.90 11.38 13.24
C PRO A 45 5.04 12.61 12.93
N LEU A 46 5.66 13.72 12.50
CA LEU A 46 4.96 14.95 12.16
C LEU A 46 4.43 14.94 10.72
N GLN A 47 5.30 14.65 9.75
CA GLN A 47 5.02 14.80 8.32
C GLN A 47 4.48 13.53 7.67
N GLY A 48 4.73 12.36 8.25
CA GLY A 48 4.52 11.07 7.61
C GLY A 48 5.49 10.81 6.45
N HIS A 49 5.29 9.70 5.75
CA HIS A 49 6.04 9.29 4.56
C HIS A 49 5.36 9.72 3.24
N GLY A 50 4.20 10.35 3.32
CA GLY A 50 3.37 10.70 2.17
C GLY A 50 2.21 9.73 1.95
N LEU A 51 1.07 10.25 1.50
CA LEU A 51 -0.12 9.43 1.19
C LEU A 51 0.19 8.41 0.09
N GLY A 52 -0.21 7.15 0.29
CA GLY A 52 0.06 6.03 -0.60
C GLY A 52 1.49 5.50 -0.60
N HIS A 53 2.38 5.97 0.28
CA HIS A 53 3.79 5.55 0.32
C HIS A 53 4.04 4.39 1.29
N PHE A 54 3.03 3.93 2.04
CA PHE A 54 3.19 2.83 2.98
C PHE A 54 3.79 1.58 2.31
N GLN A 55 3.27 1.21 1.13
CA GLN A 55 3.67 0.02 0.40
C GLN A 55 5.17 0.04 0.06
N GLY A 56 5.72 1.18 -0.35
CA GLY A 56 7.13 1.36 -0.66
C GLY A 56 8.04 1.43 0.57
N ALA A 57 7.57 2.05 1.66
CA ALA A 57 8.35 2.25 2.87
C ALA A 57 8.39 1.00 3.79
N TYR A 58 7.30 0.25 3.84
CA TYR A 58 7.14 -0.93 4.70
C TYR A 58 8.25 -1.97 4.56
N PRO A 59 8.66 -2.41 3.36
CA PRO A 59 9.61 -3.52 3.20
C PRO A 59 10.99 -3.18 3.75
N LEU A 60 11.38 -1.90 3.69
CA LEU A 60 12.63 -1.41 4.26
C LEU A 60 12.61 -1.58 5.79
N ALA A 61 11.55 -1.10 6.44
CA ALA A 61 11.39 -1.21 7.89
C ALA A 61 11.20 -2.66 8.35
N ALA A 62 10.48 -3.47 7.57
CA ALA A 62 10.28 -4.89 7.84
C ALA A 62 11.61 -5.67 7.80
N GLY A 63 12.47 -5.36 6.83
CA GLY A 63 13.80 -5.95 6.72
C GLY A 63 14.70 -5.69 7.92
N GLU A 64 14.60 -4.50 8.52
CA GLU A 64 15.40 -4.13 9.70
C GLU A 64 15.00 -4.89 10.97
N ILE A 65 13.71 -5.21 11.10
CA ILE A 65 13.19 -5.90 12.30
C ILE A 65 13.08 -7.42 12.12
N ALA A 66 13.30 -7.92 10.91
CA ALA A 66 13.33 -9.34 10.61
C ALA A 66 14.55 -9.98 11.28
N ALA A 67 14.40 -11.23 11.75
CA ALA A 67 15.54 -11.98 12.24
C ALA A 67 16.51 -12.27 11.09
N PRO A 68 17.83 -12.34 11.33
CA PRO A 68 18.79 -12.70 10.29
C PRO A 68 18.41 -14.04 9.62
N GLY A 69 18.24 -14.03 8.29
CA GLY A 69 17.83 -15.20 7.51
C GLY A 69 16.31 -15.51 7.53
N ALA A 70 15.50 -14.71 8.22
CA ALA A 70 14.05 -14.79 8.13
C ALA A 70 13.54 -13.79 7.08
N ALA A 71 12.77 -14.26 6.12
CA ALA A 71 12.06 -13.38 5.19
C ALA A 71 11.21 -12.37 5.99
N PRO A 72 11.32 -11.05 5.78
CA PRO A 72 10.24 -10.14 6.15
C PRO A 72 8.93 -10.69 5.59
N LEU A 73 7.94 -10.86 6.46
CA LEU A 73 6.65 -11.42 6.10
C LEU A 73 6.00 -10.55 5.01
N ALA A 74 6.09 -10.99 3.75
CA ALA A 74 5.40 -10.46 2.57
C ALA A 74 5.57 -8.95 2.27
N LEU A 75 5.14 -8.56 1.06
CA LEU A 75 4.89 -7.17 0.67
C LEU A 75 3.39 -6.89 0.80
N PRO A 76 2.89 -6.59 2.01
CA PRO A 76 1.48 -6.27 2.16
C PRO A 76 1.18 -4.98 1.41
N LEU A 77 0.04 -4.96 0.70
CA LEU A 77 -0.47 -3.72 0.11
C LEU A 77 -0.83 -2.69 1.19
N HIS A 78 -1.23 -3.16 2.38
CA HIS A 78 -1.78 -2.36 3.48
C HIS A 78 -1.33 -2.89 4.85
N ALA A 79 -1.30 -2.04 5.87
CA ALA A 79 -0.83 -2.41 7.21
C ALA A 79 -1.77 -3.39 7.97
N HIS A 80 -2.89 -3.79 7.36
CA HIS A 80 -4.01 -4.47 8.03
C HIS A 80 -4.48 -3.70 9.28
N ASN A 81 -4.33 -2.39 9.26
CA ASN A 81 -4.79 -1.44 10.27
C ASN A 81 -4.76 -0.06 9.62
N ASP A 82 -5.94 0.42 9.18
CA ASP A 82 -6.05 1.69 8.45
C ASP A 82 -5.50 2.87 9.27
N TRP A 83 -5.64 2.84 10.60
CA TRP A 83 -5.18 3.93 11.48
C TRP A 83 -3.66 4.00 11.57
N LEU A 84 -2.99 2.86 11.68
CA LEU A 84 -1.53 2.81 11.69
C LEU A 84 -0.96 3.20 10.32
N GLU A 85 -1.60 2.75 9.24
CA GLU A 85 -1.21 3.14 7.89
C GLU A 85 -1.36 4.66 7.68
N TYR A 86 -2.52 5.22 8.02
CA TYR A 86 -2.73 6.67 7.95
C TYR A 86 -1.75 7.44 8.83
N ALA A 87 -1.41 6.94 10.02
CA ALA A 87 -0.41 7.57 10.87
C ALA A 87 0.98 7.58 10.22
N VAL A 88 1.40 6.49 9.57
CA VAL A 88 2.66 6.45 8.83
C VAL A 88 2.65 7.40 7.63
N GLU A 89 1.56 7.44 6.88
CA GLU A 89 1.49 8.22 5.65
C GLU A 89 1.30 9.72 5.87
N GLY A 90 0.47 10.11 6.84
CA GLY A 90 0.11 11.51 7.10
C GLY A 90 0.58 12.07 8.44
N GLY A 91 1.30 11.29 9.24
CA GLY A 91 1.90 11.74 10.50
C GLY A 91 0.88 12.35 11.46
N ALA A 92 1.22 13.52 12.02
CA ALA A 92 0.40 14.22 13.00
C ALA A 92 -0.98 14.63 12.44
N ALA A 93 -1.09 14.91 11.14
CA ALA A 93 -2.36 15.27 10.52
C ALA A 93 -3.37 14.11 10.58
N SER A 94 -2.91 12.88 10.33
CA SER A 94 -3.74 11.68 10.46
C SER A 94 -4.11 11.37 11.91
N LEU A 95 -3.22 11.63 12.87
CA LEU A 95 -3.55 11.50 14.29
C LEU A 95 -4.63 12.49 14.74
N LEU A 96 -4.59 13.73 14.23
CA LEU A 96 -5.65 14.71 14.46
C LEU A 96 -6.98 14.23 13.89
N LEU A 97 -6.98 13.65 12.69
CA LEU A 97 -8.16 13.03 12.10
C LEU A 97 -8.74 11.93 13.00
N VAL A 98 -7.90 11.01 13.51
CA VAL A 98 -8.32 9.98 14.47
C VAL A 98 -8.89 10.61 15.75
N ALA A 99 -8.26 11.66 16.28
CA ALA A 99 -8.78 12.37 17.45
C ALA A 99 -10.17 13.00 17.18
N THR A 100 -10.40 13.57 15.98
CA THR A 100 -11.72 14.10 15.61
C THR A 100 -12.78 12.99 15.49
N LEU A 101 -12.41 11.82 14.97
CA LEU A 101 -13.30 10.64 14.90
C LEU A 101 -13.71 10.19 16.31
N LEU A 102 -12.76 10.05 17.22
CA LEU A 102 -13.01 9.69 18.62
C LEU A 102 -13.87 10.73 19.34
N ALA A 103 -13.62 12.02 19.10
CA ALA A 103 -14.43 13.11 19.65
C ALA A 103 -15.89 13.07 19.13
N ALA A 104 -16.09 12.76 17.85
CA ALA A 104 -17.44 12.61 17.27
C ALA A 104 -18.18 11.40 17.86
N LEU A 105 -17.51 10.26 18.03
CA LEU A 105 -18.08 9.09 18.73
C LEU A 105 -18.46 9.45 20.19
N TRP A 106 -17.56 10.14 20.89
CA TRP A 106 -17.76 10.52 22.29
C TRP A 106 -18.89 11.52 22.51
N THR A 107 -19.03 12.50 21.62
CA THR A 107 -20.12 13.50 21.70
C THR A 107 -21.43 12.93 21.15
N GLY A 108 -21.38 12.21 20.03
CA GLY A 108 -22.53 11.59 19.38
C GLY A 108 -23.25 10.57 20.27
N ARG A 109 -22.54 9.78 21.09
CA ARG A 109 -23.16 8.80 21.99
C ARG A 109 -24.13 9.42 23.01
N ARG A 110 -23.97 10.73 23.29
CA ARG A 110 -24.83 11.48 24.22
C ARG A 110 -26.17 11.88 23.59
N VAL A 111 -26.32 11.77 22.26
CA VAL A 111 -27.55 12.11 21.53
C VAL A 111 -28.35 10.83 21.26
N PRO A 112 -29.51 10.61 21.92
CA PRO A 112 -30.27 9.36 21.81
C PRO A 112 -30.63 8.97 20.36
N ALA A 113 -31.02 9.95 19.54
CA ALA A 113 -31.38 9.75 18.14
C ALA A 113 -30.21 9.22 17.26
N LYS A 114 -28.96 9.38 17.69
CA LYS A 114 -27.76 8.99 16.92
C LYS A 114 -27.10 7.71 17.39
N ARG A 115 -27.61 7.05 18.43
CA ARG A 115 -26.96 5.89 19.06
C ARG A 115 -26.62 4.77 18.06
N HIS A 116 -27.51 4.50 17.11
CA HIS A 116 -27.30 3.48 16.08
C HIS A 116 -26.18 3.87 15.10
N LEU A 117 -26.08 5.14 14.70
CA LEU A 117 -25.01 5.65 13.84
C LEU A 117 -23.65 5.60 14.54
N VAL A 118 -23.62 5.98 15.82
CA VAL A 118 -22.40 5.92 16.65
C VAL A 118 -21.94 4.48 16.82
N LEU A 119 -22.87 3.55 17.05
CA LEU A 119 -22.55 2.12 17.14
C LEU A 119 -21.98 1.60 15.81
N ALA A 120 -22.64 1.89 14.69
CA ALA A 120 -22.17 1.47 13.36
C ALA A 120 -20.78 2.04 13.04
N LEU A 121 -20.58 3.35 13.24
CA LEU A 121 -19.28 4.00 13.04
C LEU A 121 -18.21 3.43 13.97
N GLY A 122 -18.54 3.20 15.24
CA GLY A 122 -17.63 2.61 16.22
C GLY A 122 -17.21 1.18 15.86
N LEU A 123 -18.14 0.34 15.39
CA LEU A 123 -17.83 -1.01 14.91
C LEU A 123 -16.92 -0.98 13.67
N MET A 124 -17.18 -0.08 12.71
CA MET A 124 -16.29 0.08 11.56
C MET A 124 -14.91 0.61 11.96
N PHE A 125 -14.85 1.54 12.93
CA PHE A 125 -13.59 2.05 13.47
C PHE A 125 -12.76 0.93 14.11
N LEU A 126 -13.40 0.06 14.91
CA LEU A 126 -12.77 -1.10 15.51
C LEU A 126 -12.34 -2.14 14.47
N ALA A 127 -13.16 -2.37 13.45
CA ALA A 127 -12.79 -3.25 12.34
C ALA A 127 -11.55 -2.72 11.59
N ALA A 128 -11.43 -1.41 11.41
CA ALA A 128 -10.28 -0.74 10.80
C ALA A 128 -9.00 -0.79 11.67
N CYS A 129 -9.09 -1.17 12.95
CA CYS A 129 -7.91 -1.47 13.77
C CYS A 129 -7.30 -2.83 13.45
N TRP A 130 -8.07 -3.76 12.89
CA TRP A 130 -7.64 -5.13 12.64
C TRP A 130 -7.57 -5.45 11.15
N TYR A 131 -8.34 -4.77 10.32
CA TYR A 131 -8.40 -4.94 8.87
C TYR A 131 -8.17 -3.60 8.17
N SER A 132 -8.31 -3.63 6.84
CA SER A 132 -8.20 -2.46 5.97
C SER A 132 -9.48 -2.16 5.19
N PRO A 133 -10.66 -2.06 5.84
CA PRO A 133 -11.93 -1.81 5.16
C PRO A 133 -11.96 -0.47 4.43
N LEU A 134 -11.18 0.54 4.83
CA LEU A 134 -11.22 1.86 4.19
C LEU A 134 -10.51 1.91 2.83
N HIS A 135 -9.81 0.83 2.44
CA HIS A 135 -9.25 0.70 1.09
C HIS A 135 -10.28 0.32 0.03
N ALA A 136 -11.41 -0.26 0.43
CA ALA A 136 -12.52 -0.51 -0.48
C ALA A 136 -13.44 0.72 -0.56
N ALA A 137 -13.69 1.21 -1.78
CA ALA A 137 -14.47 2.44 -2.00
C ALA A 137 -15.87 2.42 -1.35
N PRO A 138 -16.66 1.33 -1.41
CA PRO A 138 -17.99 1.31 -0.79
C PRO A 138 -17.96 1.44 0.74
N THR A 139 -17.01 0.76 1.38
CA THR A 139 -16.84 0.77 2.83
C THR A 139 -16.24 2.09 3.32
N ALA A 140 -15.32 2.69 2.56
CA ALA A 140 -14.83 4.04 2.81
C ALA A 140 -15.95 5.08 2.71
N LEU A 141 -16.77 5.02 1.66
CA LEU A 141 -17.92 5.91 1.45
C LEU A 141 -18.89 5.83 2.62
N LEU A 142 -19.25 4.61 3.03
CA LEU A 142 -20.13 4.36 4.17
C LEU A 142 -19.53 4.94 5.47
N PHE A 143 -18.25 4.67 5.74
CA PHE A 143 -17.56 5.15 6.94
C PHE A 143 -17.60 6.68 7.04
N TRP A 144 -17.20 7.38 5.98
CA TRP A 144 -17.16 8.84 5.96
C TRP A 144 -18.55 9.47 6.02
N THR A 145 -19.56 8.82 5.43
CA THR A 145 -20.96 9.24 5.55
C THR A 145 -21.47 9.12 6.99
N LEU A 146 -21.22 7.97 7.64
CA LEU A 146 -21.58 7.77 9.04
C LEU A 146 -20.89 8.78 9.95
N PHE A 147 -19.60 9.04 9.74
CA PHE A 147 -18.86 10.07 10.47
C PHE A 147 -19.50 11.45 10.33
N ALA A 148 -19.85 11.87 9.10
CA ALA A 148 -20.51 13.15 8.86
C ALA A 148 -21.85 13.26 9.60
N LEU A 149 -22.68 12.22 9.55
CA LEU A 149 -23.99 12.20 10.23
C LEU A 149 -23.84 12.21 11.77
N VAL A 150 -22.85 11.50 12.31
CA VAL A 150 -22.55 11.52 13.74
C VAL A 150 -22.06 12.91 14.17
N ALA A 151 -21.16 13.53 13.39
CA ALA A 151 -20.60 14.85 13.68
C ALA A 151 -21.60 16.02 13.51
N ALA A 152 -22.63 15.88 12.67
CA ALA A 152 -23.60 16.95 12.40
C ALA A 152 -24.53 17.24 13.59
N GLY A 153 -24.24 18.24 14.44
CA GLY A 153 -25.02 18.53 15.66
C GLY A 153 -26.54 18.74 15.46
N PRO A 154 -27.38 18.50 16.51
CA PRO A 154 -28.83 18.69 16.45
C PRO A 154 -29.23 20.17 16.30
N ASP A 155 -28.40 21.08 16.81
CA ASP A 155 -28.65 22.51 16.75
C ASP A 155 -27.66 23.16 15.78
N GLY A 156 -28.19 23.99 14.87
CA GLY A 156 -27.43 24.79 13.91
C GLY A 156 -26.56 25.88 14.54
N ALA A 157 -25.99 25.65 15.72
CA ALA A 157 -25.21 26.60 16.51
C ALA A 157 -23.73 26.73 16.06
N ASN A 158 -23.27 25.94 15.09
CA ASN A 158 -21.99 26.18 14.43
C ASN A 158 -22.07 25.99 12.90
N ARG A 159 -22.88 26.83 12.25
CA ARG A 159 -23.21 26.76 10.80
C ARG A 159 -22.01 26.76 9.86
N ARG A 160 -20.83 27.23 10.27
CA ARG A 160 -19.62 27.21 9.42
C ARG A 160 -18.94 25.85 9.45
N ILE A 161 -18.60 25.34 10.64
CA ILE A 161 -17.92 24.02 10.77
C ILE A 161 -18.84 22.90 10.31
N SER A 162 -20.16 23.00 10.55
CA SER A 162 -21.15 21.99 10.12
C SER A 162 -21.41 21.95 8.62
N ARG A 163 -21.02 22.97 7.84
CA ARG A 163 -21.15 23.02 6.36
C ARG A 163 -19.83 22.76 5.64
N LEU A 164 -18.72 23.18 6.25
CA LEU A 164 -17.37 22.97 5.70
C LEU A 164 -16.93 21.50 5.77
N LEU A 165 -17.33 20.76 6.81
CA LEU A 165 -16.97 19.35 6.95
C LEU A 165 -17.66 18.47 5.87
N PRO A 166 -18.98 18.58 5.61
CA PRO A 166 -19.61 17.87 4.49
C PRO A 166 -19.08 18.32 3.14
N ALA A 167 -18.84 19.63 2.93
CA ALA A 167 -18.26 20.11 1.68
C ALA A 167 -16.84 19.56 1.45
N GLY A 168 -16.00 19.52 2.49
CA GLY A 168 -14.68 18.91 2.45
C GLY A 168 -14.75 17.41 2.15
N LEU A 169 -15.67 16.68 2.77
CA LEU A 169 -15.91 15.27 2.48
C LEU A 169 -16.41 15.05 1.04
N CYS A 170 -17.32 15.89 0.54
CA CYS A 170 -17.75 15.85 -0.86
C CYS A 170 -16.58 16.14 -1.82
N LEU A 171 -15.70 17.08 -1.51
CA LEU A 171 -14.51 17.35 -2.32
C LEU A 171 -13.52 16.17 -2.29
N ILE A 172 -13.31 15.54 -1.13
CA ILE A 172 -12.49 14.32 -1.01
C ILE A 172 -13.11 13.17 -1.81
N MET A 173 -14.43 12.99 -1.76
CA MET A 173 -15.14 11.97 -2.54
C MET A 173 -15.05 12.25 -4.03
N LEU A 174 -15.26 13.50 -4.47
CA LEU A 174 -15.10 13.91 -5.87
C LEU A 174 -13.66 13.72 -6.35
N TRP A 175 -12.68 14.05 -5.51
CA TRP A 175 -11.27 13.77 -5.77
C TRP A 175 -11.03 12.25 -5.90
N GLY A 176 -11.58 11.44 -5.00
CA GLY A 176 -11.51 9.97 -5.07
C GLY A 176 -12.14 9.39 -6.33
N VAL A 177 -13.29 9.92 -6.77
CA VAL A 177 -13.90 9.56 -8.06
C VAL A 177 -13.01 9.99 -9.23
N GLY A 178 -12.40 11.18 -9.15
CA GLY A 178 -11.38 11.64 -10.11
C GLY A 178 -10.19 10.69 -10.19
N GLN A 179 -9.67 10.23 -9.05
CA GLN A 179 -8.56 9.26 -9.00
C GLN A 179 -8.99 7.89 -9.56
N MET A 180 -10.20 7.42 -9.26
CA MET A 180 -10.71 6.16 -9.78
C MET A 180 -10.89 6.21 -11.30
N THR A 181 -11.47 7.28 -11.82
CA THR A 181 -11.61 7.48 -13.27
C THR A 181 -10.25 7.59 -13.97
N ALA A 182 -9.29 8.28 -13.36
CA ALA A 182 -7.92 8.35 -13.84
C ALA A 182 -7.23 6.97 -13.87
N ARG A 183 -7.43 6.14 -12.83
CA ARG A 183 -6.95 4.74 -12.79
C ARG A 183 -7.57 3.88 -13.88
N VAL A 184 -8.89 3.91 -14.03
CA VAL A 184 -9.59 3.15 -15.09
C VAL A 184 -9.07 3.56 -16.46
N HIS A 185 -8.93 4.86 -16.71
CA HIS A 185 -8.38 5.35 -17.96
C HIS A 185 -6.89 4.96 -18.15
N GLY A 186 -6.12 4.98 -17.06
CA GLY A 186 -4.74 4.48 -17.02
C GLY A 186 -4.65 3.01 -17.43
N HIS A 187 -5.51 2.15 -16.90
CA HIS A 187 -5.56 0.73 -17.28
C HIS A 187 -5.96 0.52 -18.75
N GLN A 188 -6.86 1.34 -19.29
CA GLN A 188 -7.18 1.30 -20.72
C GLN A 188 -5.96 1.67 -21.59
N LEU A 189 -5.19 2.68 -21.17
CA LEU A 189 -3.95 3.05 -21.85
C LEU A 189 -2.87 1.97 -21.73
N ALA A 190 -2.75 1.36 -20.55
CA ALA A 190 -1.86 0.23 -20.30
C ALA A 190 -2.15 -0.95 -21.23
N GLY A 191 -3.42 -1.38 -21.33
CA GLY A 191 -3.81 -2.45 -22.24
C GLY A 191 -3.53 -2.14 -23.72
N ARG A 192 -3.70 -0.87 -24.13
CA ARG A 192 -3.30 -0.42 -25.48
C ARG A 192 -1.78 -0.43 -25.67
N ALA A 193 -1.03 -0.09 -24.63
CA ALA A 193 0.43 -0.10 -24.67
C ALA A 193 0.98 -1.53 -24.78
N GLU A 194 0.40 -2.48 -24.05
CA GLU A 194 0.69 -3.91 -24.17
C GLU A 194 0.38 -4.44 -25.57
N ALA A 195 -0.79 -4.06 -26.13
CA ALA A 195 -1.12 -4.38 -27.51
C ALA A 195 -0.10 -3.79 -28.49
N ALA A 196 0.32 -2.54 -28.33
CA ALA A 196 1.35 -1.93 -29.16
C ALA A 196 2.70 -2.67 -29.05
N TYR A 197 3.09 -3.10 -27.85
CA TYR A 197 4.29 -3.92 -27.65
C TYR A 197 4.21 -5.27 -28.35
N ALA A 198 3.05 -5.95 -28.28
CA ALA A 198 2.84 -7.23 -28.95
C ALA A 198 2.98 -7.13 -30.48
N HIS A 199 2.60 -5.98 -31.07
CA HIS A 199 2.74 -5.71 -32.51
C HIS A 199 4.09 -5.08 -32.89
N GLY A 200 5.04 -4.98 -31.95
CA GLY A 200 6.37 -4.42 -32.20
C GLY A 200 6.42 -2.88 -32.24
N ALA A 201 5.31 -2.19 -32.00
CA ALA A 201 5.23 -0.73 -31.95
C ALA A 201 5.73 -0.18 -30.59
N ILE A 202 6.98 -0.46 -30.24
CA ILE A 202 7.54 -0.18 -28.90
C ILE A 202 7.51 1.32 -28.55
N LYS A 203 7.83 2.22 -29.49
CA LYS A 203 7.81 3.67 -29.22
C LYS A 203 6.40 4.18 -28.90
N GLU A 204 5.37 3.65 -29.58
CA GLU A 204 3.98 3.99 -29.29
C GLU A 204 3.58 3.50 -27.90
N GLY A 205 3.91 2.23 -27.58
CA GLY A 205 3.65 1.66 -26.26
C GLY A 205 4.30 2.46 -25.14
N VAL A 206 5.55 2.92 -25.31
CA VAL A 206 6.23 3.81 -24.35
C VAL A 206 5.44 5.10 -24.12
N GLY A 207 4.94 5.72 -25.19
CA GLY A 207 4.12 6.94 -25.09
C GLY A 207 2.80 6.72 -24.35
N LEU A 208 2.17 5.56 -24.55
CA LEU A 208 0.93 5.17 -23.88
C LEU A 208 1.17 4.89 -22.39
N TRP A 209 2.23 4.15 -22.03
CA TRP A 209 2.62 3.92 -20.64
C TRP A 209 2.96 5.23 -19.91
N ALA A 210 3.71 6.13 -20.56
CA ALA A 210 4.00 7.44 -19.98
C ALA A 210 2.73 8.25 -19.65
N ARG A 211 1.69 8.13 -20.48
CA ARG A 211 0.38 8.74 -20.21
C ARG A 211 -0.35 8.05 -19.06
N ALA A 212 -0.31 6.72 -18.99
CA ALA A 212 -0.91 5.96 -17.90
C ALA A 212 -0.30 6.35 -16.54
N VAL A 213 1.03 6.45 -16.45
CA VAL A 213 1.74 6.90 -15.23
C VAL A 213 1.35 8.33 -14.84
N ARG A 214 1.18 9.25 -15.80
CA ARG A 214 0.75 10.63 -15.49
C ARG A 214 -0.68 10.70 -14.92
N LEU A 215 -1.56 9.80 -15.33
CA LEU A 215 -2.95 9.76 -14.86
C LEU A 215 -3.06 9.09 -13.49
N ALA A 216 -2.32 8.02 -13.28
CA ALA A 216 -2.33 7.27 -12.04
C ALA A 216 -0.88 6.96 -11.61
N PRO A 217 -0.18 7.96 -11.04
CA PRO A 217 1.21 7.78 -10.60
C PRO A 217 1.33 6.80 -9.43
N GLY A 218 0.22 6.47 -8.77
CA GLY A 218 0.13 5.47 -7.70
C GLY A 218 0.29 4.01 -8.15
N GLU A 219 0.29 3.73 -9.46
CA GLU A 219 0.29 2.35 -9.99
C GLU A 219 1.69 1.89 -10.44
N GLY A 220 2.35 1.09 -9.60
CA GLY A 220 3.70 0.60 -9.86
C GLY A 220 3.84 -0.24 -11.13
N ALA A 221 2.78 -0.94 -11.53
CA ALA A 221 2.75 -1.68 -12.81
C ALA A 221 2.91 -0.74 -14.01
N PHE A 222 2.36 0.49 -13.94
CA PHE A 222 2.45 1.45 -15.04
C PHE A 222 3.87 1.99 -15.16
N ALA A 223 4.52 2.27 -14.02
CA ALA A 223 5.92 2.66 -14.00
C ALA A 223 6.83 1.56 -14.54
N TYR A 224 6.54 0.29 -14.24
CA TYR A 224 7.27 -0.85 -14.79
C TYR A 224 7.14 -0.94 -16.31
N GLY A 225 5.91 -0.93 -16.83
CA GLY A 225 5.67 -1.01 -18.28
C GLY A 225 6.33 0.14 -19.05
N TRP A 226 6.38 1.33 -18.45
CA TRP A 226 7.10 2.47 -19.00
C TRP A 226 8.62 2.29 -18.97
N ALA A 227 9.19 1.94 -17.81
CA ALA A 227 10.63 1.74 -17.64
C ALA A 227 11.15 0.62 -18.55
N TRP A 228 10.42 -0.48 -18.64
CA TRP A 228 10.77 -1.60 -19.52
C TRP A 228 10.79 -1.17 -21.00
N GLY A 229 9.81 -0.39 -21.43
CA GLY A 229 9.78 0.15 -22.79
C GLY A 229 10.91 1.11 -23.10
N LEU A 230 11.22 2.02 -22.16
CA LEU A 230 12.36 2.95 -22.26
C LEU A 230 13.67 2.19 -22.47
N ALA A 231 13.89 1.13 -21.69
CA ALA A 231 15.07 0.27 -21.83
C ALA A 231 15.15 -0.38 -23.23
N ARG A 232 14.01 -0.76 -23.83
CA ARG A 232 13.98 -1.36 -25.17
C ARG A 232 14.24 -0.39 -26.31
N ILE A 233 13.97 0.90 -26.12
CA ILE A 233 14.25 1.93 -27.13
C ILE A 233 15.64 2.56 -26.95
N GLY A 234 16.46 2.04 -26.03
CA GLY A 234 17.83 2.50 -25.77
C GLY A 234 17.94 3.60 -24.70
N GLU A 235 16.84 4.03 -24.11
CA GLU A 235 16.79 5.06 -23.06
C GLU A 235 17.07 4.45 -21.67
N GLU A 236 18.15 3.66 -21.56
CA GLU A 236 18.44 2.82 -20.37
C GLU A 236 18.64 3.64 -19.10
N GLU A 237 19.35 4.77 -19.15
CA GLU A 237 19.56 5.63 -17.99
C GLU A 237 18.26 6.23 -17.45
N THR A 238 17.35 6.59 -18.36
CA THR A 238 16.03 7.10 -17.99
C THR A 238 15.18 5.98 -17.39
N ALA A 239 15.22 4.79 -17.98
CA ALA A 239 14.58 3.59 -17.43
C ALA A 239 15.08 3.25 -16.02
N LEU A 240 16.39 3.33 -15.80
CA LEU A 240 17.04 3.02 -14.53
C LEU A 240 16.64 4.00 -13.42
N ARG A 241 16.60 5.31 -13.73
CA ARG A 241 16.10 6.33 -12.79
C ARG A 241 14.64 6.11 -12.46
N LEU A 242 13.80 5.90 -13.47
CA LEU A 242 12.37 5.64 -13.28
C LEU A 242 12.12 4.39 -12.44
N ALA A 243 12.84 3.30 -12.71
CA ALA A 243 12.72 2.06 -11.95
C ALA A 243 13.13 2.24 -10.49
N ARG A 244 14.21 2.98 -10.22
CA ARG A 244 14.63 3.33 -8.85
C ARG A 244 13.55 4.13 -8.12
N ASP A 245 13.10 5.21 -8.74
CA ASP A 245 12.20 6.16 -8.07
C ASP A 245 10.81 5.53 -7.83
N ALA A 246 10.32 4.71 -8.78
CA ALA A 246 9.05 4.02 -8.64
C ALA A 246 9.12 2.81 -7.67
N ALA A 247 10.26 2.12 -7.58
CA ALA A 247 10.44 1.02 -6.62
C ALA A 247 10.34 1.50 -5.16
N LEU A 248 10.77 2.73 -4.87
CA LEU A 248 10.65 3.37 -3.56
C LEU A 248 9.21 3.65 -3.13
N ILE A 249 8.29 3.75 -4.09
CA ILE A 249 6.89 4.14 -3.83
C ILE A 249 5.99 2.90 -3.83
N HIS A 250 6.18 1.98 -4.76
CA HIS A 250 5.22 0.90 -5.02
C HIS A 250 5.64 -0.48 -4.52
N ALA A 251 6.86 -0.64 -4.00
CA ALA A 251 7.46 -1.94 -3.67
C ALA A 251 7.11 -3.03 -4.71
N ASN A 252 7.38 -2.75 -5.98
CA ASN A 252 7.12 -3.71 -7.06
C ASN A 252 8.41 -4.48 -7.36
N PHE A 253 8.37 -5.81 -7.22
CA PHE A 253 9.49 -6.71 -7.52
C PHE A 253 10.01 -6.53 -8.95
N ASP A 254 9.11 -6.34 -9.91
CA ASP A 254 9.48 -6.19 -11.31
C ASP A 254 10.34 -4.94 -11.53
N LEU A 255 10.10 -3.88 -10.75
CA LEU A 255 10.91 -2.66 -10.79
C LEU A 255 12.31 -2.89 -10.19
N TYR A 256 12.41 -3.64 -9.09
CA TYR A 256 13.70 -4.02 -8.50
C TYR A 256 14.51 -4.90 -9.47
N LEU A 257 13.90 -5.94 -10.01
CA LEU A 257 14.56 -6.86 -10.95
C LEU A 257 14.94 -6.17 -12.26
N LEU A 258 14.08 -5.32 -12.80
CA LEU A 258 14.40 -4.52 -13.99
C LEU A 258 15.62 -3.63 -13.74
N ARG A 259 15.66 -2.91 -12.61
CA ARG A 259 16.80 -2.06 -12.26
C ARG A 259 18.09 -2.87 -12.13
N ILE A 260 18.06 -4.00 -11.43
CA ILE A 260 19.23 -4.88 -11.26
C ILE A 260 19.73 -5.38 -12.61
N THR A 261 18.81 -5.79 -13.49
CA THR A 261 19.13 -6.24 -14.85
C THR A 261 19.76 -5.13 -15.69
N LEU A 262 19.24 -3.89 -15.60
CA LEU A 262 19.82 -2.73 -16.30
C LEU A 262 21.21 -2.39 -15.78
N LEU A 263 21.42 -2.39 -14.45
CA LEU A 263 22.75 -2.20 -13.85
C LEU A 263 23.75 -3.24 -14.34
N ALA A 264 23.34 -4.51 -14.38
CA ALA A 264 24.18 -5.59 -14.87
C ALA A 264 24.54 -5.45 -16.35
N ARG A 265 23.60 -5.02 -17.20
CA ARG A 265 23.83 -4.73 -18.62
C ARG A 265 24.83 -3.59 -18.84
N GLN A 266 24.79 -2.57 -17.99
CA GLN A 266 25.72 -1.43 -18.02
C GLN A 266 27.11 -1.76 -17.44
N GLY A 267 27.37 -3.01 -17.05
CA GLY A 267 28.64 -3.41 -16.44
C GLY A 267 28.79 -2.98 -14.96
N ARG A 268 27.75 -2.41 -14.34
CA ARG A 268 27.72 -2.01 -12.93
C ARG A 268 27.43 -3.22 -12.03
N LEU A 269 28.26 -4.25 -12.16
CA LEU A 269 28.03 -5.57 -11.55
C LEU A 269 28.07 -5.51 -10.01
N ALA A 270 28.90 -4.64 -9.42
CA ALA A 270 28.95 -4.45 -7.97
C ALA A 270 27.61 -3.91 -7.42
N ASP A 271 27.05 -2.87 -8.05
CA ASP A 271 25.76 -2.29 -7.67
C ASP A 271 24.62 -3.28 -7.86
N ALA A 272 24.63 -4.02 -8.98
CA ALA A 272 23.64 -5.05 -9.28
C ALA A 272 23.67 -6.16 -8.23
N ARG A 273 24.86 -6.65 -7.87
CA ARG A 273 25.03 -7.70 -6.85
C ARG A 273 24.59 -7.22 -5.47
N ALA A 274 25.01 -6.02 -5.05
CA ALA A 274 24.62 -5.47 -3.76
C ALA A 274 23.09 -5.37 -3.61
N GLN A 275 22.40 -4.89 -4.65
CA GLN A 275 20.93 -4.80 -4.66
C GLN A 275 20.26 -6.17 -4.70
N LEU A 276 20.82 -7.12 -5.44
CA LEU A 276 20.25 -8.45 -5.54
C LEU A 276 20.44 -9.25 -4.25
N THR A 277 21.60 -9.15 -3.60
CA THR A 277 21.83 -9.72 -2.26
C THR A 277 20.87 -9.12 -1.24
N TRP A 278 20.65 -7.81 -1.29
CA TRP A 278 19.65 -7.16 -0.45
C TRP A 278 18.25 -7.70 -0.73
N LEU A 279 17.87 -7.82 -2.01
CA LEU A 279 16.57 -8.34 -2.42
C LEU A 279 16.37 -9.81 -2.00
N THR A 280 17.37 -10.68 -2.15
CA THR A 280 17.28 -12.08 -1.72
C THR A 280 17.35 -12.25 -0.20
N THR A 281 17.95 -11.29 0.53
CA THR A 281 17.85 -11.24 2.00
C THR A 281 16.43 -10.91 2.44
N LEU A 282 15.78 -9.96 1.76
CA LEU A 282 14.39 -9.61 2.04
C LEU A 282 13.39 -10.64 1.52
N PHE A 283 13.69 -11.30 0.41
CA PHE A 283 12.78 -12.21 -0.27
C PHE A 283 13.53 -13.48 -0.66
N PRO A 284 13.90 -14.32 0.32
CA PRO A 284 14.69 -15.52 0.06
C PRO A 284 13.97 -16.51 -0.84
N ASP A 285 12.63 -16.52 -0.86
CA ASP A 285 11.83 -17.45 -1.66
C ASP A 285 11.49 -16.94 -3.06
N LEU A 286 12.03 -15.80 -3.50
CA LEU A 286 11.76 -15.22 -4.83
C LEU A 286 12.61 -15.93 -5.91
N PRO A 287 12.04 -16.84 -6.73
CA PRO A 287 12.83 -17.69 -7.63
C PRO A 287 13.61 -16.88 -8.67
N GLU A 288 13.00 -15.82 -9.21
CA GLU A 288 13.61 -14.94 -10.22
C GLU A 288 14.85 -14.22 -9.66
N ALA A 289 14.82 -13.82 -8.38
CA ALA A 289 15.96 -13.18 -7.74
C ALA A 289 17.10 -14.17 -7.47
N GLN A 290 16.78 -15.40 -7.06
CA GLN A 290 17.78 -16.46 -6.88
C GLN A 290 18.45 -16.82 -8.21
N GLN A 291 17.65 -16.99 -9.27
CA GLN A 291 18.16 -17.30 -10.60
C GLN A 291 19.10 -16.19 -11.08
N LEU A 292 18.67 -14.93 -11.00
CA LEU A 292 19.49 -13.79 -11.41
C LEU A 292 20.79 -13.69 -10.60
N LEU A 293 20.77 -14.09 -9.32
CA LEU A 293 21.96 -14.06 -8.46
C LEU A 293 22.97 -15.10 -8.93
N SER A 294 22.50 -16.31 -9.20
CA SER A 294 23.33 -17.38 -9.75
C SER A 294 23.95 -16.99 -11.10
N GLU A 295 23.19 -16.33 -11.97
CA GLU A 295 23.67 -15.84 -13.26
C GLU A 295 24.73 -14.73 -13.11
N LEU A 296 24.58 -13.84 -12.13
CA LEU A 296 25.55 -12.78 -11.84
C LEU A 296 26.82 -13.27 -11.12
N GLU A 297 26.72 -14.36 -10.36
CA GLU A 297 27.87 -15.02 -9.73
C GLU A 297 28.69 -15.83 -10.73
N ALA A 298 28.04 -16.44 -11.73
CA ALA A 298 28.69 -17.18 -12.80
C ALA A 298 29.47 -16.30 -13.80
N ARG A 299 29.25 -14.97 -13.81
CA ARG A 299 29.97 -14.05 -14.71
C ARG A 299 31.38 -13.75 -14.19
N PRO A 300 32.45 -14.03 -14.97
CA PRO A 300 33.81 -13.68 -14.59
C PRO A 300 33.99 -12.16 -14.62
N GLY A 301 34.31 -11.56 -13.47
CA GLY A 301 34.56 -10.11 -13.36
C GLY A 301 34.22 -9.45 -12.01
N GLY A 302 33.63 -10.18 -11.06
CA GLY A 302 33.21 -9.63 -9.75
C GLY A 302 33.93 -10.22 -8.55
N GLY A 303 35.20 -10.63 -8.70
CA GLY A 303 36.03 -10.99 -7.55
C GLY A 303 36.40 -9.72 -6.80
N VAL A 304 36.08 -9.68 -5.50
CA VAL A 304 36.66 -8.71 -4.56
C VAL A 304 38.18 -8.71 -4.77
N ARG A 305 38.71 -7.57 -5.21
CA ARG A 305 40.09 -7.17 -4.94
C ARG A 305 40.03 -6.01 -3.96
#